data_AF-A0A6V7L315-F1
#
_entry.id   AF-A0A6V7L315-F1
#
_cell.length_a   1.000
_cell.length_b   1.000
_cell.length_c   1.000
_cell.angle_alpha   90.00
_cell.angle_beta   90.00
_cell.angle_gamma   90.00
#
_symmetry.space_group_name_H-M   'P 1'
#
loop_
_entity.id
_entity.type
_entity.pdbx_description
1 polymer ?
#
loop_
_entity_poly.entity_id
_entity_poly.type
_entity_poly.pdbx_seq_one_letter_code
_entity_poly.pdbx_strand_id
1 'polypeptide(L)'
;VIEEEELQKNCKTVGTYLLHRLSTLLLEHPMTVGDVRGKGLMIGVELVADPEKKKPLEPEYMSQLMEDMKDMGLLVGKGGLHDN
;
A
#
# COMPACT_ATOMS: atom_id res chain seq x y z
N VAL A 1 3.89 -24.07 14.26
CA VAL A 1 4.00 -22.70 13.70
C VAL A 1 2.69 -22.18 13.09
N ILE A 2 2.33 -22.41 11.81
CA ILE A 2 1.16 -21.72 11.19
C ILE A 2 -0.16 -21.93 11.96
N GLU A 3 -0.49 -23.18 12.28
CA GLU A 3 -1.72 -23.51 13.01
C GLU A 3 -1.61 -23.18 14.50
N GLU A 4 -0.50 -23.58 15.11
CA GLU A 4 -0.19 -23.39 16.54
C GLU A 4 -0.16 -21.93 16.98
N GLU A 5 0.31 -21.03 16.12
CA GLU A 5 0.36 -19.58 16.36
C GLU A 5 -0.85 -18.84 15.74
N GLU A 6 -1.84 -19.57 15.23
CA GLU A 6 -3.04 -19.01 14.58
C GLU A 6 -2.73 -17.96 13.49
N LEU A 7 -1.66 -18.14 12.70
CA LEU A 7 -1.16 -17.08 11.80
C LEU A 7 -2.20 -16.64 10.77
N GLN A 8 -3.05 -17.55 10.28
CA GLN A 8 -4.13 -17.18 9.36
C GLN A 8 -5.19 -16.26 10.00
N LYS A 9 -5.50 -16.50 11.28
CA LYS A 9 -6.42 -15.65 12.06
C LYS A 9 -5.78 -14.29 12.32
N ASN A 10 -4.48 -14.26 12.64
CA ASN A 10 -3.73 -13.01 12.76
C ASN A 10 -3.76 -12.22 11.43
N CYS A 11 -3.46 -12.85 10.30
CA CYS A 11 -3.55 -12.24 8.97
C CYS A 11 -4.95 -11.66 8.69
N LYS A 12 -6.02 -12.37 9.09
CA LYS A 12 -7.39 -11.87 8.95
C LYS A 12 -7.61 -10.63 9.82
N THR A 13 -7.28 -10.68 11.10
CA THR A 13 -7.52 -9.59 12.05
C THR A 13 -6.69 -8.35 11.72
N VAL A 14 -5.36 -8.51 11.64
CA VAL A 14 -4.43 -7.40 11.38
C VAL A 14 -4.55 -6.90 9.95
N GLY A 15 -4.71 -7.80 8.98
CA GLY A 15 -4.87 -7.44 7.58
C GLY A 15 -6.15 -6.64 7.33
N THR A 16 -7.28 -7.04 7.91
CA THR A 16 -8.53 -6.25 7.81
C THR A 16 -8.38 -4.88 8.46
N TYR A 17 -7.72 -4.79 9.63
CA TYR A 17 -7.44 -3.50 10.26
C TYR A 17 -6.57 -2.60 9.37
N LEU A 18 -5.45 -3.13 8.84
CA LEU A 18 -4.56 -2.38 7.95
C LEU A 18 -5.27 -1.93 6.69
N LEU A 19 -6.05 -2.80 6.05
CA LEU A 19 -6.79 -2.46 4.84
C LEU A 19 -7.77 -1.30 5.10
N HIS A 20 -8.56 -1.37 6.18
CA HIS A 20 -9.49 -0.29 6.52
C HIS A 20 -8.78 1.05 6.79
N ARG A 21 -7.64 1.02 7.49
CA ARG A 21 -6.85 2.22 7.78
C ARG A 21 -6.22 2.80 6.52
N LEU A 22 -5.67 1.96 5.65
CA LEU A 22 -5.10 2.43 4.38
C LEU A 22 -6.19 2.95 3.42
N SER A 23 -7.39 2.37 3.44
CA SER A 23 -8.51 2.87 2.65
C SER A 23 -8.93 4.30 3.03
N THR A 24 -8.61 4.80 4.25
CA THR A 24 -8.86 6.21 4.57
C THR A 24 -7.94 7.15 3.80
N LEU A 25 -6.75 6.70 3.39
CA LEU A 25 -5.84 7.48 2.55
C LEU A 25 -6.45 7.80 1.19
N LEU A 26 -7.31 6.92 0.64
CA LEU A 26 -8.06 7.20 -0.58
C LEU A 26 -9.01 8.40 -0.40
N LEU A 27 -9.59 8.55 0.79
CA LEU A 27 -10.49 9.66 1.13
C LEU A 27 -9.73 10.96 1.42
N GLU A 28 -8.58 10.84 2.09
CA GLU A 28 -7.74 11.97 2.49
C GLU A 28 -6.90 12.52 1.33
N HIS A 29 -6.50 11.66 0.39
CA HIS A 29 -5.61 11.99 -0.73
C HIS A 29 -6.14 11.46 -2.09
N PRO A 30 -7.37 11.82 -2.50
CA PRO A 30 -8.02 11.26 -3.69
C PRO A 30 -7.31 11.61 -5.01
N MET A 31 -6.44 12.62 -5.01
CA MET A 31 -5.69 13.04 -6.20
C MET A 31 -4.41 12.22 -6.44
N THR A 32 -3.96 11.46 -5.44
CA THR A 32 -2.66 10.75 -5.50
C THR A 32 -2.79 9.27 -5.17
N VAL A 33 -3.78 8.87 -4.37
CA VAL A 33 -4.07 7.46 -4.08
C VAL A 33 -5.16 6.98 -5.04
N GLY A 34 -4.81 6.08 -5.95
CA GLY A 34 -5.72 5.58 -6.97
C GLY A 34 -6.56 4.39 -6.50
N ASP A 35 -5.98 3.52 -5.69
CA ASP A 35 -6.63 2.30 -5.18
C ASP A 35 -5.92 1.76 -3.94
N VAL A 36 -6.67 1.02 -3.11
CA VAL A 36 -6.15 0.28 -1.95
C VAL A 36 -6.73 -1.14 -2.01
N ARG A 37 -5.87 -2.13 -2.25
CA ARG A 37 -6.29 -3.50 -2.56
C ARG A 37 -5.43 -4.54 -1.87
N GLY A 38 -5.99 -5.73 -1.64
CA GLY A 38 -5.24 -6.84 -1.06
C GLY A 38 -6.08 -7.79 -0.23
N LYS A 39 -5.41 -8.75 0.42
CA LYS A 39 -6.04 -9.70 1.36
C LYS A 39 -5.03 -10.18 2.40
N GLY A 40 -5.47 -10.26 3.65
CA GLY A 40 -4.58 -10.62 4.75
C GLY A 40 -3.47 -9.57 4.88
N LEU A 41 -2.21 -10.01 4.93
CA LEU A 41 -1.05 -9.12 5.02
C LEU A 41 -0.41 -8.79 3.66
N MET A 42 -1.02 -9.22 2.56
CA MET A 42 -0.60 -8.85 1.21
C MET A 42 -1.50 -7.71 0.72
N ILE A 43 -1.06 -6.47 0.96
CA ILE A 43 -1.80 -5.25 0.68
C ILE A 43 -0.93 -4.32 -0.18
N GLY A 44 -1.54 -3.71 -1.19
CA GLY A 44 -0.92 -2.69 -2.04
C GLY A 44 -1.74 -1.41 -2.04
N VAL A 45 -1.04 -0.28 -2.12
CA VAL A 45 -1.60 1.05 -2.32
C VAL A 45 -1.08 1.54 -3.65
N GLU A 46 -1.97 1.87 -4.57
CA GLU A 46 -1.61 2.36 -5.90
C GLU A 46 -1.48 3.88 -5.87
N LEU A 47 -0.32 4.38 -6.30
CA LEU A 47 -0.05 5.80 -6.38
C LEU A 47 -0.07 6.27 -7.84
N VAL A 48 -0.84 7.33 -8.09
CA VAL A 48 -1.16 7.87 -9.41
C VAL A 48 -0.88 9.37 -9.47
N ALA A 49 -0.47 9.84 -10.65
CA ALA A 49 -0.38 11.26 -10.97
C ALA A 49 -1.73 11.83 -11.45
N ASP A 50 -2.62 10.96 -11.96
CA ASP A 50 -3.97 11.32 -12.39
C ASP A 50 -4.91 10.13 -12.09
N PRO A 51 -5.84 10.26 -11.13
CA PRO A 51 -6.74 9.19 -10.75
C PRO A 51 -7.82 8.88 -11.81
N GLU A 52 -8.22 9.87 -12.61
CA GLU A 52 -9.22 9.64 -13.68
C GLU A 52 -8.62 8.80 -14.81
N LYS A 53 -7.37 9.08 -15.17
CA LYS A 53 -6.64 8.33 -16.21
C LYS A 53 -5.89 7.12 -15.68
N LYS A 54 -5.86 6.93 -14.35
CA LYS A 54 -4.99 5.98 -13.64
C LYS A 54 -3.54 6.09 -14.13
N LYS A 55 -3.08 7.32 -14.37
CA LYS A 55 -1.72 7.54 -14.82
C LYS A 55 -0.79 7.23 -13.64
N PRO A 56 0.18 6.31 -13.78
CA PRO A 56 1.17 6.03 -12.75
C PRO A 56 1.83 7.30 -12.20
N LEU A 57 2.17 7.30 -10.92
CA LEU A 57 3.06 8.32 -10.38
C LEU A 57 4.43 8.23 -11.08
N GLU A 58 5.07 9.37 -11.31
CA GLU A 58 6.38 9.37 -11.99
C GLU A 58 7.43 8.62 -11.14
N PRO A 59 8.31 7.81 -11.74
CA PRO A 59 9.26 6.95 -11.01
C PRO A 59 10.20 7.67 -10.04
N GLU A 60 10.53 8.92 -10.34
CA GLU A 60 11.38 9.77 -9.49
C GLU A 60 10.69 10.08 -8.16
N TYR A 61 9.41 10.46 -8.19
CA TYR A 61 8.62 10.70 -6.98
C TYR A 61 8.41 9.42 -6.18
N MET A 62 8.19 8.27 -6.84
CA MET A 62 8.13 6.99 -6.12
C MET A 62 9.44 6.66 -5.42
N SER A 63 10.57 6.89 -6.09
CA SER A 63 11.89 6.60 -5.50
C SER A 63 12.17 7.49 -4.30
N GLN A 64 11.80 8.76 -4.37
CA GLN A 64 11.91 9.69 -3.24
C GLN A 64 11.02 9.26 -2.07
N LEU A 65 9.76 8.92 -2.33
CA LEU A 65 8.84 8.45 -1.30
C LEU A 65 9.35 7.21 -0.57
N MET A 66 9.96 6.27 -1.31
CA MET A 66 10.52 5.05 -0.74
C MET A 66 11.72 5.33 0.16
N GLU A 67 12.57 6.30 -0.20
CA GLU A 67 13.71 6.72 0.63
C GLU A 67 13.21 7.45 1.88
N ASP A 68 12.22 8.36 1.76
CA ASP A 68 11.61 9.03 2.91
C ASP A 68 10.98 8.02 3.88
N MET A 69 10.26 7.02 3.37
CA MET A 69 9.70 5.94 4.20
C MET A 69 10.79 5.16 4.91
N LYS A 70 11.88 4.83 4.22
CA LYS A 70 13.03 4.14 4.80
C LYS A 70 13.69 4.98 5.90
N ASP A 71 13.88 6.28 5.69
CA ASP A 71 14.44 7.21 6.68
C ASP A 71 13.52 7.35 7.91
N MET A 72 12.21 7.21 7.73
CA MET A 72 11.22 7.12 8.81
C MET A 72 11.17 5.73 9.49
N GLY A 73 11.99 4.76 9.05
CA GLY A 73 12.04 3.41 9.61
C GLY A 73 11.00 2.44 9.05
N LEU A 74 10.33 2.78 7.94
CA LEU A 74 9.36 1.95 7.26
C LEU A 74 9.94 1.39 5.96
N LEU A 75 10.13 0.07 5.91
CA LEU A 75 10.51 -0.62 4.68
C LEU A 75 9.28 -1.11 3.95
N VAL A 76 9.10 -0.62 2.73
CA VAL A 76 8.06 -1.02 1.79
C VAL A 76 8.69 -1.51 0.50
N GLY A 77 8.00 -2.39 -0.20
CA GLY A 77 8.35 -2.81 -1.55
C GLY A 77 7.48 -2.07 -2.57
N LYS A 78 8.06 -1.71 -3.71
CA LYS A 78 7.30 -1.31 -4.90
C LYS A 78 7.11 -2.54 -5.80
N GLY A 79 5.95 -2.63 -6.45
CA GLY A 79 5.60 -3.71 -7.37
C GLY A 79 4.80 -3.16 -8.54
N GLY A 80 4.20 -4.04 -9.35
CA GLY A 80 3.39 -3.60 -10.51
C GLY A 80 4.21 -3.39 -11.79
N LEU A 81 3.51 -3.19 -12.91
CA LEU A 81 4.13 -3.10 -14.24
C LEU A 81 4.97 -1.83 -14.42
N HIS A 82 4.67 -0.77 -13.67
CA HIS A 82 5.36 0.52 -13.74
C HIS A 82 6.06 0.90 -12.43
N ASP A 83 6.37 -0.09 -11.57
CA ASP A 83 7.03 0.10 -10.27
C ASP A 83 6.29 1.04 -9.29
N ASN A 84 4.95 1.01 -9.28
CA ASN A 84 4.08 1.91 -8.53
C ASN A 84 2.76 1.26 -8.05
#